data_AF-A0A2V8EFG7-F1
#
_entry.id   AF-A0A2V8EFG7-F1
#
_cell.length_a   1.000
_cell.length_b   1.000
_cell.length_c   1.000
_cell.angle_alpha   90.00
_cell.angle_beta   90.00
_cell.angle_gamma   90.00
#
_symmetry.space_group_name_H-M   'P 1'
#
loop_
_entity.id
_entity.type
_entity.pdbx_description
1 polymer ?
#
loop_
_entity_poly.entity_id
_entity_poly.type
_entity_poly.pdbx_seq_one_letter_code
_entity_poly.pdbx_strand_id
1 'polypeptide(L)'
;MPAFDRYIGIDYSGARTPTSSLKGLRVYMAEVSRAAAEVHPPPGRLKYWTRRGTAEWLVERLTEKCATLVGMDLSFSFPQSYFDAHRLAYDWPAFLEDFRRHWPTDDDDTSVDDVRTGRTGSGAARSGSARWRRLSEQRVGAKSVFHFDVQGSVAKSTHSGLPWLRYIRDRSRGRVHFWPFDGWEAPKGRSVVAEVYPSMWSSQFRRRERTDDQHDAFTVATWLRDVDKDGSLHELF
;
A
#
# COMPACT_ATOMS: atom_id res chain seq x y z
N MET A 1 9.39 25.16 2.70
CA MET A 1 10.12 24.13 3.47
C MET A 1 9.34 22.83 3.30
N PRO A 2 10.01 21.68 3.14
CA PRO A 2 9.34 20.39 3.03
C PRO A 2 8.41 20.15 4.22
N ALA A 3 7.24 19.55 3.99
CA ALA A 3 6.27 19.23 5.02
C ALA A 3 6.64 17.96 5.81
N PHE A 4 7.46 17.09 5.22
CA PHE A 4 7.90 15.83 5.78
C PHE A 4 9.42 15.75 5.91
N ASP A 5 9.89 14.96 6.88
CA ASP A 5 11.31 14.72 7.10
C ASP A 5 11.80 13.45 6.37
N ARG A 6 10.88 12.50 6.16
CA ARG A 6 11.15 11.15 5.69
C ARG A 6 10.11 10.70 4.67
N TYR A 7 10.58 9.99 3.64
CA TYR A 7 9.76 9.50 2.53
C TYR A 7 10.02 8.01 2.35
N ILE A 8 8.96 7.21 2.36
CA ILE A 8 9.05 5.75 2.22
C ILE A 8 8.24 5.35 0.99
N GLY A 9 8.88 4.62 0.08
CA GLY A 9 8.24 4.03 -1.08
C GLY A 9 8.20 2.51 -0.94
N ILE A 10 7.02 1.94 -1.16
CA ILE A 10 6.79 0.50 -1.05
C ILE A 10 6.16 -0.02 -2.32
N ASP A 11 6.87 -0.92 -2.98
CA ASP A 11 6.27 -1.82 -3.96
C ASP A 11 5.76 -3.06 -3.21
N TYR A 12 4.44 -3.25 -3.19
CA TYR A 12 3.77 -4.19 -2.28
C TYR A 12 3.44 -5.50 -2.97
N SER A 13 3.95 -6.61 -2.43
CA SER A 13 3.67 -7.94 -2.98
C SER A 13 2.56 -8.67 -2.25
N GLY A 14 1.56 -9.15 -3.00
CA GLY A 14 0.53 -10.06 -2.50
C GLY A 14 0.81 -11.55 -2.71
N ALA A 15 2.06 -11.91 -2.99
CA ALA A 15 2.45 -13.30 -3.15
C ALA A 15 2.49 -14.03 -1.79
N ARG A 16 2.09 -15.31 -1.78
CA ARG A 16 2.25 -16.23 -0.63
C ARG A 16 1.59 -15.71 0.67
N THR A 17 1.99 -16.27 1.81
CA THR A 17 1.49 -15.94 3.15
C THR A 17 2.17 -14.66 3.70
N PRO A 18 1.60 -13.99 4.71
CA PRO A 18 2.17 -12.74 5.22
C PRO A 18 3.52 -12.88 5.92
N THR A 19 3.91 -14.10 6.33
CA THR A 19 5.18 -14.43 6.98
C THR A 19 6.26 -14.92 6.01
N SER A 20 5.92 -15.10 4.73
CA SER A 20 6.85 -15.53 3.69
C SER A 20 7.85 -14.41 3.35
N SER A 21 9.11 -14.78 3.05
CA SER A 21 10.12 -13.84 2.51
C SER A 21 9.82 -13.51 1.05
N LEU A 22 9.37 -12.29 0.75
CA LEU A 22 8.84 -11.91 -0.56
C LEU A 22 9.84 -11.11 -1.40
N LYS A 23 10.35 -11.71 -2.48
CA LYS A 23 11.28 -11.03 -3.40
C LYS A 23 10.70 -9.76 -4.03
N GLY A 24 9.39 -9.73 -4.28
CA GLY A 24 8.70 -8.57 -4.87
C GLY A 24 8.19 -7.56 -3.85
N LEU A 25 8.48 -7.71 -2.55
CA LEU A 25 8.14 -6.69 -1.55
C LEU A 25 9.40 -5.84 -1.31
N ARG A 26 9.37 -4.59 -1.78
CA ARG A 26 10.53 -3.69 -1.74
C ARG A 26 10.20 -2.43 -0.97
N VAL A 27 11.16 -1.98 -0.18
CA VAL A 27 11.05 -0.78 0.66
C VAL A 27 12.24 0.11 0.35
N TYR A 28 11.97 1.35 -0.02
CA TYR A 28 12.98 2.39 -0.17
C TYR A 28 12.66 3.54 0.78
N MET A 29 13.70 4.19 1.29
CA MET A 29 13.57 5.34 2.16
C MET A 29 14.48 6.46 1.70
N ALA A 30 13.95 7.68 1.69
CA ALA A 30 14.68 8.91 1.50
C ALA A 30 14.45 9.84 2.69
N GLU A 31 15.36 10.79 2.85
CA GLU A 31 15.22 11.93 3.76
C GLU A 31 15.34 13.21 2.93
N VAL A 32 14.95 14.37 3.47
CA VAL A 32 15.01 15.66 2.75
C VAL A 32 16.38 15.90 2.08
N SER A 33 17.47 15.57 2.76
CA SER A 33 18.85 15.77 2.28
C SER A 33 19.49 14.51 1.69
N ARG A 34 18.81 13.35 1.71
CA ARG A 34 19.41 12.06 1.35
C ARG A 34 18.69 11.40 0.17
N ALA A 35 19.48 10.80 -0.73
CA ALA A 35 18.98 9.96 -1.82
C ALA A 35 18.21 8.74 -1.28
N ALA A 36 17.17 8.31 -2.01
CA ALA A 36 16.44 7.10 -1.68
C ALA A 36 17.38 5.89 -1.73
N ALA A 37 17.37 5.08 -0.67
CA ALA A 37 18.14 3.83 -0.56
C ALA A 37 17.21 2.68 -0.18
N GLU A 38 17.55 1.46 -0.62
CA GLU A 38 16.78 0.27 -0.25
C GLU A 38 16.93 0.02 1.25
N VAL A 39 15.81 -0.21 1.93
CA VAL A 39 15.77 -0.64 3.32
C VAL A 39 15.59 -2.15 3.33
N HIS A 40 16.52 -2.86 3.95
CA HIS A 40 16.44 -4.31 4.10
C HIS A 40 15.72 -4.70 5.41
N PRO A 41 15.11 -5.90 5.48
CA PRO A 41 14.60 -6.42 6.73
C PRO A 41 15.72 -6.50 7.79
N PRO A 42 15.38 -6.51 9.09
CA PRO A 42 16.37 -6.68 10.15
C PRO A 42 17.25 -7.92 9.93
N PRO A 43 18.54 -7.89 10.34
CA PRO A 43 19.43 -9.03 10.19
C PRO A 43 18.80 -10.31 10.75
N GLY A 44 18.76 -11.37 9.94
CA GLY A 44 18.08 -12.60 10.31
C GLY A 44 18.09 -13.64 9.20
N ARG A 45 17.24 -14.66 9.34
CA ARG A 45 17.16 -15.78 8.36
C ARG A 45 16.46 -15.40 7.05
N LEU A 46 15.64 -14.35 7.07
CA LEU A 46 14.85 -13.94 5.91
C LEU A 46 15.65 -12.99 5.02
N LYS A 47 15.68 -13.30 3.72
CA LYS A 47 16.40 -12.51 2.72
C LYS A 47 15.65 -11.24 2.31
N TYR A 48 14.33 -11.30 2.29
CA TYR A 48 13.44 -10.21 1.87
C TYR A 48 12.38 -9.93 2.92
N TRP A 49 11.72 -8.78 2.78
CA TRP A 49 10.62 -8.39 3.65
C TRP A 49 9.46 -9.40 3.60
N THR A 50 8.77 -9.49 4.73
CA THR A 50 7.47 -10.14 4.85
C THR A 50 6.40 -9.07 4.98
N ARG A 51 5.13 -9.35 4.63
CA ARG A 51 4.05 -8.36 4.78
C ARG A 51 3.87 -7.95 6.25
N ARG A 52 3.97 -8.93 7.17
CA ARG A 52 3.97 -8.67 8.62
C ARG A 52 5.11 -7.75 9.04
N GLY A 53 6.34 -8.12 8.68
CA GLY A 53 7.54 -7.38 9.08
C GLY A 53 7.52 -5.94 8.54
N THR A 54 7.04 -5.74 7.31
CA THR A 54 6.84 -4.40 6.75
C THR A 54 5.80 -3.60 7.53
N ALA A 55 4.67 -4.19 7.89
CA ALA A 55 3.63 -3.49 8.65
C ALA A 55 4.08 -3.14 10.08
N GLU A 56 4.74 -4.06 10.78
CA GLU A 56 5.31 -3.84 12.10
C GLU A 56 6.37 -2.73 12.06
N TRP A 57 7.29 -2.82 11.10
CA TRP A 57 8.30 -1.79 10.88
C TRP A 57 7.67 -0.42 10.57
N LEU A 58 6.64 -0.37 9.72
CA LEU A 58 5.92 0.87 9.43
C LEU A 58 5.28 1.47 10.69
N VAL A 59 4.62 0.67 11.52
CA VAL A 59 4.03 1.15 12.78
C VAL A 59 5.09 1.81 13.67
N GLU A 60 6.27 1.18 13.79
CA GLU A 60 7.37 1.79 14.54
C GLU A 60 7.80 3.14 13.94
N ARG A 61 8.05 3.20 12.62
CA ARG A 61 8.48 4.44 11.95
C ARG A 61 7.43 5.54 12.04
N LEU A 62 6.16 5.19 11.87
CA LEU A 62 5.03 6.13 11.85
C LEU A 62 4.66 6.64 13.26
N THR A 63 5.17 6.03 14.32
CA THR A 63 4.91 6.45 15.71
C THR A 63 6.07 7.25 16.33
N GLU A 64 7.18 7.39 15.60
CA GLU A 64 8.28 8.31 15.93
C GLU A 64 7.84 9.77 15.83
N LYS A 65 8.58 10.67 16.49
CA LYS A 65 8.42 12.12 16.33
C LYS A 65 9.13 12.60 15.04
N CYS A 66 8.72 12.04 13.90
CA CYS A 66 9.28 12.31 12.57
C CYS A 66 8.16 12.28 11.54
N ALA A 67 7.89 13.41 10.88
CA ALA A 67 6.82 13.48 9.89
C ALA A 67 7.22 12.64 8.68
N THR A 68 6.49 11.55 8.45
CA THR A 68 6.82 10.56 7.42
C THR A 68 5.72 10.47 6.38
N LEU A 69 6.08 10.58 5.10
CA LEU A 69 5.18 10.33 3.97
C LEU A 69 5.48 8.95 3.37
N VAL A 70 4.50 8.06 3.39
CA VAL A 70 4.61 6.69 2.87
C VAL A 70 3.72 6.56 1.64
N GLY A 71 4.29 6.15 0.50
CA GLY A 71 3.53 5.71 -0.66
C GLY A 71 3.55 4.18 -0.77
N MET A 72 2.37 3.57 -0.89
CA MET A 72 2.22 2.11 -1.05
C MET A 72 1.57 1.78 -2.40
N ASP A 73 2.21 0.93 -3.20
CA ASP A 73 1.66 0.42 -4.48
C ASP A 73 0.66 -0.73 -4.24
N LEU A 74 -0.51 -0.36 -3.73
CA LEU A 74 -1.70 -1.22 -3.62
C LEU A 74 -2.95 -0.35 -3.47
N SER A 75 -4.11 -0.88 -3.86
CA SER A 75 -5.37 -0.13 -3.71
C SER A 75 -5.87 -0.13 -2.27
N PHE A 76 -6.19 1.04 -1.72
CA PHE A 76 -6.65 1.17 -0.34
C PHE A 76 -8.15 0.91 -0.19
N SER A 77 -8.90 0.81 -1.29
CA SER A 77 -10.32 0.47 -1.27
C SER A 77 -10.81 -0.09 -2.60
N PHE A 78 -12.10 -0.39 -2.68
CA PHE A 78 -12.76 -1.03 -3.82
C PHE A 78 -13.66 -0.06 -4.61
N PRO A 79 -14.07 -0.42 -5.84
CA PRO A 79 -15.04 0.34 -6.63
C PRO A 79 -16.39 0.46 -5.93
N GLN A 80 -17.11 1.57 -6.18
CA GLN A 80 -18.47 1.80 -5.66
C GLN A 80 -19.42 0.62 -5.92
N SER A 81 -19.34 0.00 -7.11
CA SER A 81 -20.14 -1.18 -7.45
C SER A 81 -19.98 -2.36 -6.47
N TYR A 82 -18.82 -2.50 -5.82
CA TYR A 82 -18.62 -3.50 -4.78
C TYR A 82 -19.45 -3.19 -3.53
N PHE A 83 -19.38 -1.94 -3.06
CA PHE A 83 -20.13 -1.49 -1.90
C PHE A 83 -21.64 -1.64 -2.13
N ASP A 84 -22.12 -1.25 -3.32
CA ASP A 84 -23.54 -1.36 -3.69
C ASP A 84 -24.00 -2.82 -3.73
N ALA A 85 -23.20 -3.70 -4.37
CA ALA A 85 -23.51 -5.12 -4.50
C ALA A 85 -23.58 -5.82 -3.12
N HIS A 86 -22.72 -5.44 -2.18
CA HIS A 86 -22.64 -6.03 -0.84
C HIS A 86 -23.39 -5.24 0.24
N ARG A 87 -24.07 -4.14 -0.14
CA ARG A 87 -24.80 -3.24 0.76
C ARG A 87 -23.94 -2.72 1.91
N LEU A 88 -22.69 -2.38 1.61
CA LEU A 88 -21.75 -1.80 2.56
C LEU A 88 -21.91 -0.28 2.59
N ALA A 89 -21.75 0.31 3.77
CA ALA A 89 -21.64 1.76 3.88
C ALA A 89 -20.35 2.26 3.22
N TYR A 90 -20.36 3.48 2.69
CA TYR A 90 -19.15 4.19 2.25
C TYR A 90 -18.35 4.73 3.44
N ASP A 91 -17.99 3.84 4.35
CA ASP A 91 -17.18 4.11 5.53
C ASP A 91 -15.92 3.26 5.46
N TRP A 92 -14.77 3.92 5.30
CA TRP A 92 -13.51 3.21 5.02
C TRP A 92 -13.04 2.34 6.21
N PRO A 93 -13.07 2.81 7.47
CA PRO A 93 -12.78 1.95 8.61
C PRO A 93 -13.69 0.71 8.69
N ALA A 94 -15.02 0.87 8.55
CA ALA A 94 -15.95 -0.25 8.57
C ALA A 94 -15.73 -1.21 7.39
N PHE A 95 -15.36 -0.69 6.22
CA PHE A 95 -14.95 -1.51 5.08
C PHE A 95 -13.73 -2.36 5.39
N LEU A 96 -12.69 -1.80 6.02
CA LEU A 96 -11.50 -2.58 6.39
C LEU A 96 -11.81 -3.70 7.39
N GLU A 97 -12.68 -3.43 8.38
CA GLU A 97 -13.15 -4.42 9.35
C GLU A 97 -13.95 -5.54 8.67
N ASP A 98 -14.92 -5.17 7.84
CA ASP A 98 -15.72 -6.13 7.07
C ASP A 98 -14.85 -6.95 6.12
N PHE A 99 -13.92 -6.30 5.42
CA PHE A 99 -13.02 -6.98 4.50
C PHE A 99 -12.15 -8.01 5.24
N ARG A 100 -11.47 -7.62 6.33
CA ARG A 100 -10.62 -8.54 7.11
C ARG A 100 -11.41 -9.75 7.62
N ARG A 101 -12.69 -9.57 8.01
CA ARG A 101 -13.54 -10.68 8.45
C ARG A 101 -13.68 -11.78 7.39
N HIS A 102 -13.73 -11.41 6.12
CA HIS A 102 -13.92 -12.35 5.01
C HIS A 102 -12.61 -12.77 4.34
N TRP A 103 -11.61 -11.89 4.39
CA TRP A 103 -10.28 -12.06 3.79
C TRP A 103 -9.17 -11.91 4.85
N PRO A 104 -9.01 -12.89 5.76
CA PRO A 104 -8.06 -12.82 6.89
C PRO A 104 -6.62 -13.12 6.44
N THR A 105 -6.14 -12.36 5.45
CA THR A 105 -4.81 -12.54 4.81
C THR A 105 -3.65 -11.95 5.62
N ASP A 106 -3.96 -11.45 6.82
CA ASP A 106 -3.05 -11.12 7.91
C ASP A 106 -2.73 -12.31 8.82
N ASP A 107 -3.52 -13.40 8.76
CA ASP A 107 -3.24 -14.65 9.48
C ASP A 107 -2.00 -15.36 8.88
N ASP A 108 -1.15 -15.95 9.74
CA ASP A 108 0.19 -16.46 9.41
C ASP A 108 0.25 -17.38 8.18
N ASP A 109 -0.77 -18.22 8.02
CA ASP A 109 -0.84 -19.29 7.03
C ASP A 109 -1.85 -19.01 5.90
N THR A 110 -2.38 -17.80 5.82
CA THR A 110 -3.43 -17.45 4.83
C THR A 110 -2.85 -16.66 3.66
N SER A 111 -2.89 -17.24 2.46
CA SER A 111 -2.64 -16.50 1.21
C SER A 111 -3.95 -16.03 0.56
N VAL A 112 -3.83 -15.09 -0.39
CA VAL A 112 -4.96 -14.63 -1.22
C VAL A 112 -5.60 -15.81 -1.97
N ASP A 113 -4.80 -16.75 -2.45
CA ASP A 113 -5.29 -17.89 -3.23
C ASP A 113 -6.03 -18.92 -2.34
N ASP A 114 -5.62 -19.09 -1.08
CA ASP A 114 -6.35 -19.94 -0.13
C ASP A 114 -7.77 -19.38 0.15
N VAL A 115 -7.91 -18.05 0.26
CA VAL A 115 -9.22 -17.41 0.44
C VAL A 115 -10.07 -17.49 -0.83
N ARG A 116 -9.46 -17.25 -2.00
CA ARG A 116 -10.16 -17.31 -3.31
C ARG A 116 -10.71 -18.69 -3.62
N THR A 117 -9.98 -19.74 -3.25
CA THR A 117 -10.37 -21.14 -3.48
C THR A 117 -11.30 -21.68 -2.39
N GLY A 118 -11.61 -20.89 -1.36
CA GLY A 118 -12.48 -21.29 -0.26
C GLY A 118 -11.83 -22.27 0.72
N ARG A 119 -10.49 -22.41 0.71
CA ARG A 119 -9.77 -23.23 1.70
C ARG A 119 -9.84 -22.62 3.10
N THR A 120 -9.79 -21.30 3.19
CA THR A 120 -9.88 -20.54 4.44
C THR A 120 -10.63 -19.23 4.23
N GLY A 121 -11.05 -18.58 5.32
CA GLY A 121 -11.86 -17.38 5.26
C GLY A 121 -13.21 -17.59 4.56
N SER A 122 -13.82 -16.50 4.09
CA SER A 122 -15.13 -16.53 3.44
C SER A 122 -15.19 -15.55 2.28
N GLY A 123 -14.12 -15.51 1.47
CA GLY A 123 -13.95 -14.56 0.37
C GLY A 123 -15.06 -14.60 -0.67
N ALA A 124 -15.73 -15.73 -0.87
CA ALA A 124 -16.88 -15.87 -1.77
C ALA A 124 -18.03 -14.90 -1.43
N ALA A 125 -18.28 -14.65 -0.14
CA ALA A 125 -19.30 -13.71 0.33
C ALA A 125 -18.92 -12.23 0.10
N ARG A 126 -17.67 -11.99 -0.30
CA ARG A 126 -17.08 -10.68 -0.60
C ARG A 126 -16.32 -10.71 -1.92
N SER A 127 -16.90 -11.42 -2.90
CA SER A 127 -16.39 -11.50 -4.27
C SER A 127 -16.69 -10.22 -5.06
N GLY A 128 -16.01 -10.05 -6.18
CA GLY A 128 -16.25 -8.91 -7.07
C GLY A 128 -16.06 -9.28 -8.54
N SER A 129 -16.20 -8.27 -9.40
CA SER A 129 -16.05 -8.43 -10.84
C SER A 129 -14.79 -7.76 -11.36
N ALA A 130 -14.04 -8.43 -12.22
CA ALA A 130 -12.90 -7.85 -12.94
C ALA A 130 -13.27 -6.63 -13.81
N ARG A 131 -14.57 -6.37 -14.03
CA ARG A 131 -15.09 -5.18 -14.73
C ARG A 131 -15.28 -3.97 -13.82
N TRP A 132 -15.35 -4.15 -12.51
CA TRP A 132 -15.56 -3.06 -11.56
C TRP A 132 -14.26 -2.30 -11.34
N ARG A 133 -14.28 -0.98 -11.55
CA ARG A 133 -13.12 -0.08 -11.44
C ARG A 133 -13.54 1.21 -10.74
N ARG A 134 -12.72 1.75 -9.83
CA ARG A 134 -12.94 3.09 -9.27
C ARG A 134 -12.74 4.13 -10.37
N LEU A 135 -13.21 5.35 -10.12
CA LEU A 135 -13.07 6.47 -11.06
C LEU A 135 -11.59 6.71 -11.42
N SER A 136 -10.68 6.57 -10.46
CA SER A 136 -9.22 6.61 -10.66
C SER A 136 -8.76 5.58 -11.70
N GLU A 137 -9.10 4.29 -11.51
CA GLU A 137 -8.69 3.24 -12.45
C GLU A 137 -9.31 3.42 -13.84
N GLN A 138 -10.55 3.89 -13.93
CA GLN A 138 -11.18 4.19 -15.21
C GLN A 138 -10.44 5.31 -15.95
N ARG A 139 -10.03 6.36 -15.23
CA ARG A 139 -9.36 7.54 -15.79
C ARG A 139 -7.97 7.26 -16.36
N VAL A 140 -7.24 6.33 -15.74
CA VAL A 140 -5.87 5.96 -16.14
C VAL A 140 -5.80 4.64 -16.90
N GLY A 141 -6.93 3.96 -17.10
CA GLY A 141 -6.98 2.66 -17.78
C GLY A 141 -6.38 1.50 -16.95
N ALA A 142 -6.27 1.66 -15.63
CA ALA A 142 -5.77 0.62 -14.75
C ALA A 142 -6.76 -0.55 -14.61
N LYS A 143 -6.21 -1.71 -14.21
CA LYS A 143 -6.97 -2.93 -14.00
C LYS A 143 -7.78 -2.87 -12.71
N SER A 144 -8.87 -3.62 -12.70
CA SER A 144 -9.67 -3.83 -11.48
C SER A 144 -8.86 -4.56 -10.40
N VAL A 145 -9.11 -4.21 -9.14
CA VAL A 145 -8.68 -4.96 -7.95
C VAL A 145 -9.19 -6.41 -7.91
N PHE A 146 -10.16 -6.77 -8.77
CA PHE A 146 -10.66 -8.14 -8.93
C PHE A 146 -10.11 -8.86 -10.16
N HIS A 147 -9.19 -8.25 -10.91
CA HIS A 147 -8.60 -8.86 -12.10
C HIS A 147 -7.34 -9.65 -11.72
N PHE A 148 -7.51 -10.82 -11.12
CA PHE A 148 -6.40 -11.66 -10.65
C PHE A 148 -5.57 -12.31 -11.78
N ASP A 149 -4.36 -12.72 -11.43
CA ASP A 149 -3.49 -13.63 -12.22
C ASP A 149 -3.16 -13.15 -13.65
N VAL A 150 -3.10 -11.82 -13.85
CA VAL A 150 -2.63 -11.19 -15.09
C VAL A 150 -1.49 -10.22 -14.80
N GLN A 151 -0.59 -10.05 -15.77
CA GLN A 151 0.54 -9.11 -15.66
C GLN A 151 0.06 -7.70 -15.34
N GLY A 152 0.71 -7.00 -14.40
CA GLY A 152 0.33 -5.63 -14.01
C GLY A 152 -1.01 -5.54 -13.25
N SER A 153 -1.44 -6.65 -12.62
CA SER A 153 -2.57 -6.64 -11.70
C SER A 153 -2.13 -6.36 -10.27
N VAL A 154 -2.86 -5.46 -9.61
CA VAL A 154 -2.74 -5.17 -8.16
C VAL A 154 -3.72 -5.99 -7.32
N ALA A 155 -4.43 -6.95 -7.91
CA ALA A 155 -5.51 -7.67 -7.22
C ALA A 155 -4.99 -8.42 -5.98
N LYS A 156 -3.89 -9.18 -6.12
CA LYS A 156 -3.28 -9.89 -4.99
C LYS A 156 -2.69 -8.92 -3.97
N SER A 157 -1.91 -7.92 -4.38
CA SER A 157 -1.32 -6.94 -3.45
C SER A 157 -2.40 -6.25 -2.62
N THR A 158 -3.47 -5.79 -3.27
CA THR A 158 -4.64 -5.18 -2.62
C THR A 158 -5.30 -6.13 -1.61
N HIS A 159 -5.74 -7.31 -2.03
CA HIS A 159 -6.47 -8.25 -1.16
C HIS A 159 -5.60 -8.76 0.01
N SER A 160 -4.30 -8.79 -0.20
CA SER A 160 -3.32 -9.16 0.81
C SER A 160 -2.90 -8.01 1.73
N GLY A 161 -3.17 -6.76 1.33
CA GLY A 161 -2.67 -5.54 1.96
C GLY A 161 -3.72 -4.80 2.79
N LEU A 162 -5.00 -4.88 2.43
CA LEU A 162 -6.09 -4.24 3.17
C LEU A 162 -6.12 -4.64 4.68
N PRO A 163 -5.95 -5.92 5.08
CA PRO A 163 -5.87 -6.26 6.51
C PRO A 163 -4.64 -5.65 7.21
N TRP A 164 -3.53 -5.44 6.49
CA TRP A 164 -2.35 -4.76 7.04
C TRP A 164 -2.54 -3.25 7.14
N LEU A 165 -3.30 -2.60 6.25
CA LEU A 165 -3.70 -1.20 6.42
C LEU A 165 -4.56 -1.02 7.68
N ARG A 166 -5.52 -1.94 7.91
CA ARG A 166 -6.30 -2.00 9.15
C ARG A 166 -5.39 -2.12 10.37
N TYR A 167 -4.44 -3.06 10.34
CA TYR A 167 -3.45 -3.25 11.40
C TYR A 167 -2.64 -1.96 11.68
N ILE A 168 -2.08 -1.33 10.64
CA ILE A 168 -1.27 -0.11 10.79
C ILE A 168 -2.15 1.00 11.39
N ARG A 169 -3.35 1.20 10.87
CA ARG A 169 -4.30 2.22 11.36
C ARG A 169 -4.60 2.06 12.85
N ASP A 170 -4.94 0.85 13.27
CA ASP A 170 -5.26 0.54 14.68
C ASP A 170 -4.05 0.80 15.59
N ARG A 171 -2.87 0.35 15.16
CA ARG A 171 -1.63 0.43 15.95
C ARG A 171 -1.05 1.85 16.00
N SER A 172 -1.30 2.66 14.99
CA SER A 172 -0.90 4.08 14.96
C SER A 172 -1.76 4.96 15.89
N ARG A 173 -2.90 4.46 16.40
CA ARG A 173 -3.78 5.16 17.37
C ARG A 173 -4.17 6.57 16.91
N GLY A 174 -4.54 6.70 15.64
CA GLY A 174 -4.99 7.97 15.05
C GLY A 174 -3.91 9.03 14.86
N ARG A 175 -2.61 8.67 14.95
CA ARG A 175 -1.48 9.59 14.68
C ARG A 175 -1.11 9.75 13.21
N VAL A 176 -1.64 8.87 12.37
CA VAL A 176 -1.33 8.77 10.94
C VAL A 176 -2.58 9.11 10.15
N HIS A 177 -2.40 9.85 9.07
CA HIS A 177 -3.45 10.18 8.10
C HIS A 177 -3.36 9.23 6.91
N PHE A 178 -4.44 8.51 6.60
CA PHE A 178 -4.53 7.64 5.43
C PHE A 178 -5.20 8.36 4.29
N TRP A 179 -4.41 8.87 3.35
CA TRP A 179 -4.92 9.63 2.22
C TRP A 179 -5.36 8.70 1.08
N PRO A 180 -6.53 8.93 0.44
CA PRO A 180 -7.46 10.07 0.65
C PRO A 180 -8.61 9.80 1.65
N PHE A 181 -8.62 8.67 2.36
CA PHE A 181 -9.79 8.19 3.12
C PHE A 181 -10.04 8.90 4.45
N ASP A 182 -9.00 9.43 5.10
CA ASP A 182 -9.14 10.27 6.29
C ASP A 182 -9.41 11.76 5.95
N GLY A 183 -9.54 12.08 4.66
CA GLY A 183 -9.75 13.43 4.13
C GLY A 183 -8.68 13.83 3.10
N TRP A 184 -9.03 14.81 2.27
CA TRP A 184 -8.16 15.37 1.23
C TRP A 184 -6.96 16.11 1.84
N GLU A 185 -7.23 17.02 2.79
CA GLU A 185 -6.19 17.78 3.47
C GLU A 185 -5.52 16.97 4.59
N ALA A 186 -4.23 16.64 4.40
CA ALA A 186 -3.42 16.02 5.44
C ALA A 186 -3.03 17.05 6.53
N PRO A 187 -3.26 16.76 7.83
CA PRO A 187 -2.89 17.70 8.89
C PRO A 187 -1.37 17.92 8.97
N LYS A 188 -0.96 19.17 9.15
CA LYS A 188 0.47 19.53 9.29
C LYS A 188 1.14 18.78 10.44
N GLY A 189 2.35 18.29 10.18
CA GLY A 189 3.17 17.59 11.17
C GLY A 189 2.70 16.17 11.49
N ARG A 190 1.68 15.64 10.79
CA ARG A 190 1.31 14.23 10.86
C ARG A 190 1.97 13.43 9.76
N SER A 191 2.32 12.18 10.09
CA SER A 191 2.70 11.21 9.07
C SER A 191 1.50 10.82 8.21
N VAL A 192 1.75 10.60 6.93
CA VAL A 192 0.75 10.27 5.92
C VAL A 192 1.09 8.91 5.30
N VAL A 193 0.09 8.08 5.10
CA VAL A 193 0.16 6.87 4.28
C VAL A 193 -0.78 7.07 3.10
N ALA A 194 -0.26 7.03 1.88
CA ALA A 194 -0.97 7.31 0.65
C ALA A 194 -0.94 6.11 -0.30
N GLU A 195 -2.07 5.88 -0.97
CA GLU A 195 -2.13 5.02 -2.14
C GLU A 195 -1.37 5.70 -3.30
N VAL A 196 -0.48 4.97 -3.96
CA VAL A 196 0.30 5.49 -5.10
C VAL A 196 0.29 4.52 -6.27
N TYR A 197 0.59 5.03 -7.48
CA TYR A 197 0.72 4.23 -8.68
C TYR A 197 2.03 4.57 -9.41
N PRO A 198 3.14 3.84 -9.12
CA PRO A 198 4.49 4.23 -9.55
C PRO A 198 4.67 4.32 -11.06
N SER A 199 3.87 3.59 -11.83
CA SER A 199 3.88 3.63 -13.30
C SER A 199 3.62 5.03 -13.87
N MET A 200 3.03 5.96 -13.11
CA MET A 200 2.87 7.36 -13.53
C MET A 200 4.18 8.14 -13.57
N TRP A 201 5.20 7.73 -12.81
CA TRP A 201 6.44 8.49 -12.62
C TRP A 201 7.70 7.67 -12.92
N SER A 202 7.58 6.35 -13.06
CA SER A 202 8.73 5.44 -13.18
C SER A 202 9.63 5.74 -14.37
N SER A 203 9.07 6.26 -15.47
CA SER A 203 9.82 6.67 -16.67
C SER A 203 10.69 7.91 -16.48
N GLN A 204 10.43 8.72 -15.43
CA GLN A 204 11.18 9.93 -15.12
C GLN A 204 12.54 9.61 -14.47
N PHE A 205 12.71 8.39 -13.94
CA PHE A 205 13.91 7.98 -13.23
C PHE A 205 14.65 6.85 -13.97
N ARG A 206 15.98 6.93 -14.04
CA ARG A 206 16.79 5.88 -14.69
C ARG A 206 16.78 4.60 -13.86
N ARG A 207 16.37 3.47 -14.41
CA ARG A 207 16.33 2.16 -13.69
C ARG A 207 17.67 1.68 -13.14
N ARG A 208 18.77 1.85 -13.87
CA ARG A 208 20.09 1.28 -13.54
C ARG A 208 19.98 -0.24 -13.31
N GLU A 209 20.63 -0.78 -12.28
CA GLU A 209 20.69 -2.21 -11.97
C GLU A 209 19.48 -2.73 -11.17
N ARG A 210 18.47 -1.89 -10.91
CA ARG A 210 17.30 -2.27 -10.12
C ARG A 210 16.38 -3.23 -10.87
N THR A 211 15.80 -4.18 -10.14
CA THR A 211 14.63 -4.93 -10.63
C THR A 211 13.43 -4.00 -10.83
N ASP A 212 12.37 -4.47 -11.48
CA ASP A 212 11.13 -3.68 -11.64
C ASP A 212 10.58 -3.29 -10.27
N ASP A 213 10.40 -4.27 -9.39
CA ASP A 213 9.95 -4.08 -7.99
C ASP A 213 10.80 -3.05 -7.21
N GLN A 214 12.13 -3.10 -7.36
CA GLN A 214 13.04 -2.15 -6.71
C GLN A 214 12.90 -0.75 -7.31
N HIS A 215 12.70 -0.66 -8.63
CA HIS A 215 12.57 0.61 -9.33
C HIS A 215 11.26 1.32 -8.98
N ASP A 216 10.17 0.58 -8.80
CA ASP A 216 8.88 1.12 -8.39
C ASP A 216 8.93 1.66 -6.97
N ALA A 217 9.42 0.89 -5.99
CA ALA A 217 9.62 1.36 -4.61
C ALA A 217 10.56 2.58 -4.54
N PHE A 218 11.66 2.56 -5.30
CA PHE A 218 12.58 3.70 -5.40
C PHE A 218 11.92 4.94 -5.98
N THR A 219 11.15 4.76 -7.06
CA THR A 219 10.46 5.85 -7.76
C THR A 219 9.51 6.55 -6.80
N VAL A 220 8.72 5.80 -6.04
CA VAL A 220 7.80 6.35 -5.04
C VAL A 220 8.57 7.18 -4.01
N ALA A 221 9.59 6.60 -3.36
CA ALA A 221 10.35 7.31 -2.32
C ALA A 221 11.02 8.59 -2.85
N THR A 222 11.55 8.54 -4.07
CA THR A 222 12.25 9.66 -4.70
C THR A 222 11.29 10.74 -5.13
N TRP A 223 10.20 10.37 -5.80
CA TRP A 223 9.21 11.31 -6.29
C TRP A 223 8.54 12.05 -5.14
N LEU A 224 8.09 11.34 -4.09
CA LEU A 224 7.47 11.95 -2.90
C LEU A 224 8.38 12.98 -2.24
N ARG A 225 9.69 12.67 -2.14
CA ARG A 225 10.69 13.61 -1.63
C ARG A 225 10.82 14.84 -2.53
N ASP A 226 10.93 14.63 -3.83
CA ASP A 226 11.22 15.70 -4.78
C ASP A 226 10.05 16.69 -4.86
N VAL A 227 8.80 16.20 -4.90
CA VAL A 227 7.60 17.06 -4.92
C VAL A 227 7.34 17.79 -3.59
N ASP A 228 7.74 17.21 -2.45
CA ASP A 228 7.65 17.93 -1.18
C ASP A 228 8.72 19.01 -1.08
N LYS A 229 9.92 18.74 -1.63
CA LYS A 229 11.03 19.69 -1.62
C LYS A 229 10.83 20.88 -2.53
N ASP A 230 10.27 20.67 -3.72
CA ASP A 230 9.94 21.76 -4.64
C ASP A 230 8.65 22.51 -4.23
N GLY A 231 7.92 21.96 -3.27
CA GLY A 231 6.72 22.55 -2.70
C GLY A 231 5.45 22.25 -3.48
N SER A 232 5.48 21.44 -4.54
CA SER A 232 4.30 21.08 -5.34
C SER A 232 3.40 20.02 -4.69
N LEU A 233 3.86 19.34 -3.63
CA LEU A 233 3.09 18.30 -2.95
C LEU A 233 1.71 18.77 -2.44
N HIS A 234 1.57 20.05 -2.06
CA HIS A 234 0.30 20.60 -1.59
C HIS A 234 -0.79 20.66 -2.68
N GLU A 235 -0.44 20.59 -3.96
CA GLU A 235 -1.38 20.55 -5.08
C GLU A 235 -2.04 19.17 -5.25
N LEU A 236 -1.52 18.16 -4.55
CA LEU A 236 -1.97 16.78 -4.61
C LEU A 236 -2.88 16.38 -3.45
N PHE A 237 -2.91 17.19 -2.38
CA PHE A 237 -3.76 17.01 -1.21
C PHE A 237 -5.10 17.74 -1.36
#